data_AF-A0A8X6IN62-F1
#
_entry.id   AF-A0A8X6IN62-F1
#
_cell.length_a   1.000
_cell.length_b   1.000
_cell.length_c   1.000
_cell.angle_alpha   90.00
_cell.angle_beta   90.00
_cell.angle_gamma   90.00
#
_symmetry.space_group_name_H-M   'P 1'
#
loop_
_entity.id
_entity.type
_entity.pdbx_description
1 polymer ?
#
loop_
_entity_poly.entity_id
_entity_poly.type
_entity_poly.pdbx_seq_one_letter_code
_entity_poly.pdbx_strand_id
1 'polypeptide(L)'
;MKGDVVEDVFETITRFRRHRFAFTTDIQKMYRQILVEASQRDLQRILWKVGPEEEIVTYRLKTVTYGMSNAPFLAIRTLQQLAQDEKRDFIWPQKHC
;
A
#
# COMPACT_ATOMS: atom_id res chain seq x y z
N MET A 1 -19.75 -4.90 -7.67
CA MET A 1 -18.54 -4.52 -6.93
C MET A 1 -17.43 -4.36 -7.97
N LYS A 2 -17.13 -3.13 -8.41
CA LYS A 2 -16.07 -2.89 -9.41
C LYS A 2 -14.72 -3.20 -8.75
N GLY A 3 -13.97 -4.14 -9.34
CA GLY A 3 -12.77 -4.74 -8.77
C GLY A 3 -11.49 -3.93 -8.93
N ASP A 4 -11.54 -2.78 -9.59
CA ASP A 4 -10.35 -1.98 -9.86
C ASP A 4 -10.26 -0.83 -8.87
N VAL A 5 -9.39 -1.02 -7.87
CA VAL A 5 -9.00 0.04 -6.93
C VAL A 5 -7.93 0.95 -7.55
N VAL A 6 -7.25 0.46 -8.60
CA VAL A 6 -6.33 1.24 -9.40
C VAL A 6 -7.16 2.08 -10.37
N GLU A 7 -7.07 3.40 -10.21
CA GLU A 7 -7.72 4.35 -11.12
C GLU A 7 -6.99 4.34 -12.46
N ASP A 8 -7.74 4.61 -13.53
CA ASP A 8 -7.16 4.76 -14.85
C ASP A 8 -6.19 5.97 -14.89
N VAL A 9 -5.07 5.81 -15.59
CA VAL A 9 -4.01 6.83 -15.63
C VAL A 9 -4.51 8.11 -16.30
N PHE A 10 -5.32 7.99 -17.35
CA PHE A 10 -5.90 9.16 -18.02
C PHE A 10 -6.87 9.90 -17.09
N GLU A 11 -7.70 9.17 -16.34
CA GLU A 11 -8.58 9.77 -15.33
C GLU A 11 -7.79 10.49 -14.23
N THR A 12 -6.73 9.86 -13.73
CA THR A 12 -5.84 10.40 -12.70
C THR A 12 -5.20 11.71 -13.17
N ILE A 13 -4.61 11.73 -14.37
CA ILE A 13 -3.97 12.92 -14.95
C ILE A 13 -4.98 14.03 -15.19
N THR A 14 -6.19 13.68 -15.67
CA THR A 14 -7.25 14.66 -15.93
C THR A 14 -7.70 15.36 -14.64
N ARG A 15 -7.91 14.61 -13.55
CA ARG A 15 -8.22 15.19 -12.23
C ARG A 15 -7.07 16.05 -11.71
N PHE A 16 -5.83 15.60 -11.86
CA PHE A 16 -4.65 16.34 -11.40
C PHE A 16 -4.52 17.72 -12.08
N ARG A 17 -4.93 17.83 -13.35
CA ARG A 17 -4.91 19.09 -14.11
C ARG A 17 -6.10 20.02 -13.84
N ARG A 18 -7.13 19.56 -13.12
CA ARG A 18 -8.36 20.33 -12.90
C ARG A 18 -8.17 21.51 -11.94
N HIS A 19 -7.24 21.41 -11.00
CA HIS A 19 -7.02 22.40 -9.96
C HIS A 19 -5.72 23.17 -10.17
N ARG A 20 -5.69 24.44 -9.73
CA ARG A 20 -4.50 25.32 -9.85
C ARG A 20 -3.28 24.78 -9.09
N PHE A 21 -3.53 24.05 -8.01
CA PHE A 21 -2.51 23.48 -7.15
C PHE A 21 -2.79 22.00 -6.93
N ALA A 22 -1.72 21.22 -6.88
CA ALA A 22 -1.77 19.80 -6.59
C ALA A 22 -0.65 19.45 -5.61
N PHE A 23 -0.95 18.55 -4.68
CA PHE A 23 0.00 18.02 -3.71
C PHE A 23 0.36 16.59 -4.09
N THR A 24 1.64 16.27 -4.01
CA THR A 24 2.15 14.92 -4.26
C THR A 24 3.04 14.51 -3.11
N THR A 25 3.04 13.22 -2.81
CA THR A 25 3.95 12.61 -1.83
C THR A 25 4.25 11.18 -2.26
N ASP A 26 5.45 10.72 -1.92
CA ASP A 26 5.84 9.31 -2.07
C ASP A 26 5.78 8.63 -0.71
N ILE A 27 5.16 7.46 -0.65
CA ILE A 27 5.11 6.65 0.57
C ILE A 27 6.19 5.59 0.46
N GLN A 28 7.33 5.88 1.05
CA GLN A 28 8.49 5.01 1.00
C GLN A 28 8.13 3.60 1.52
N LYS A 29 8.38 2.58 0.69
CA LYS A 29 8.11 1.17 1.03
C LYS A 29 6.66 0.92 1.47
N MET A 30 5.68 1.55 0.83
CA MET A 30 4.26 1.49 1.21
C MET A 30 3.74 0.07 1.56
N TYR A 31 4.10 -0.96 0.78
CA TYR A 31 3.65 -2.33 1.04
C TYR A 31 4.17 -2.89 2.37
N ARG A 32 5.38 -2.50 2.78
CA ARG A 32 5.98 -2.95 4.05
C ARG A 32 5.33 -2.32 5.28
N GLN A 33 4.47 -1.32 5.10
CA GLN A 33 3.70 -0.72 6.20
C GLN A 33 2.44 -1.54 6.54
N ILE A 34 2.10 -2.57 5.76
CA ILE A 34 0.87 -3.34 5.90
C ILE A 34 1.20 -4.74 6.40
N LEU A 35 0.76 -5.06 7.62
CA LEU A 35 0.96 -6.38 8.21
C LEU A 35 0.01 -7.40 7.59
N VAL A 36 0.57 -8.58 7.30
CA VAL A 36 -0.19 -9.76 6.91
C VAL A 36 -0.66 -10.44 8.18
N GLU A 37 -1.91 -10.89 8.17
CA GLU A 37 -2.52 -11.65 9.26
C GLU A 37 -1.66 -12.88 9.58
N ALA A 38 -1.50 -13.19 10.87
CA ALA A 38 -0.49 -14.13 11.34
C ALA A 38 -0.67 -15.54 10.77
N SER A 39 -1.92 -16.01 10.62
CA SER A 39 -2.23 -17.32 10.02
C SER A 39 -1.87 -17.39 8.53
N GLN A 40 -1.91 -16.27 7.80
CA GLN A 40 -1.60 -16.20 6.36
C GLN A 40 -0.10 -16.04 6.05
N ARG A 41 0.75 -15.73 7.04
CA ARG A 41 2.19 -15.48 6.80
C ARG A 41 2.94 -16.69 6.28
N ASP A 42 2.46 -17.90 6.57
CA ASP A 42 3.10 -19.11 6.08
C ASP A 42 3.00 -19.27 4.56
N LEU A 43 2.00 -18.65 3.93
CA LEU A 43 1.84 -18.58 2.47
C LEU A 43 2.89 -17.68 1.79
N GLN A 44 3.60 -16.85 2.57
CA GLN A 44 4.65 -15.95 2.10
C GLN A 44 6.04 -16.42 2.55
N ARG A 45 6.22 -17.73 2.70
CA ARG A 45 7.49 -18.34 3.10
C ARG A 45 8.50 -18.26 1.97
N ILE A 46 9.73 -17.87 2.30
CA ILE A 46 10.86 -17.88 1.38
C ILE A 46 12.00 -18.74 1.93
N LEU A 47 12.77 -19.32 1.02
CA LEU A 47 14.02 -20.00 1.32
C LEU A 47 15.17 -19.07 0.97
N TRP A 48 16.18 -19.01 1.83
CA TRP A 48 17.35 -18.18 1.65
C TRP A 48 18.60 -18.99 1.92
N LYS A 49 19.59 -18.86 1.03
CA LYS A 49 20.89 -19.52 1.13
C LYS A 49 21.94 -18.57 0.60
N VAL A 50 22.94 -18.24 1.42
CA VAL A 50 23.96 -17.22 1.08
C VAL A 50 25.03 -17.80 0.17
N GLY A 51 25.51 -19.01 0.49
CA GLY A 51 26.53 -19.72 -0.29
C GLY A 51 26.15 -21.19 -0.52
N PRO A 52 26.78 -21.88 -1.48
CA PRO A 52 26.45 -23.26 -1.85
C PRO A 52 26.63 -24.27 -0.71
N GLU A 53 27.56 -24.01 0.22
CA GLU A 53 27.84 -24.87 1.38
C GLU A 53 27.01 -24.52 2.63
N GLU A 54 26.30 -23.40 2.63
CA GLU A 54 25.50 -22.98 3.78
C GLU A 54 24.14 -23.68 3.85
N GLU A 55 23.61 -23.81 5.07
CA GLU A 55 22.27 -24.36 5.29
C GLU A 55 21.18 -23.41 4.77
N ILE A 56 20.08 -23.99 4.30
CA ILE A 56 18.93 -23.20 3.82
C ILE A 56 18.18 -22.66 5.04
N VAL A 57 18.08 -21.33 5.13
CA VAL A 57 17.27 -20.64 6.12
C VAL A 57 15.88 -20.38 5.56
N THR A 58 14.85 -20.62 6.38
CA THR A 58 13.46 -20.34 6.02
C THR A 58 12.98 -19.08 6.71
N TYR A 59 12.43 -18.13 5.94
CA TYR A 59 11.81 -16.93 6.48
C TYR A 59 10.32 -16.89 6.16
N ARG A 60 9.55 -16.22 7.03
CA ARG A 60 8.13 -15.90 6.80
C ARG A 60 7.98 -14.39 6.77
N LEU A 61 7.59 -13.85 5.63
CA LEU A 61 7.40 -12.41 5.49
C LEU A 61 6.19 -11.95 6.31
N LYS A 62 6.34 -10.84 7.03
CA LYS A 62 5.30 -10.31 7.93
C LYS A 62 4.37 -9.31 7.28
N THR A 63 4.80 -8.72 6.16
CA THR A 63 4.15 -7.58 5.53
C THR A 63 3.83 -7.91 4.08
N VAL A 64 2.91 -7.16 3.49
CA VAL A 64 2.67 -7.21 2.05
C VAL A 64 4.00 -7.01 1.32
N THR A 65 4.34 -7.96 0.44
CA THR A 65 5.58 -7.93 -0.34
C THR A 65 5.32 -7.57 -1.80
N TYR A 66 6.40 -7.19 -2.49
CA TYR A 66 6.39 -6.94 -3.92
C TYR A 66 6.17 -8.25 -4.68
N GLY A 67 5.52 -8.17 -5.84
CA GLY A 67 5.27 -9.33 -6.69
C GLY A 67 3.98 -10.10 -6.37
N MET A 68 3.27 -9.77 -5.29
CA MET A 68 1.91 -10.28 -5.09
C MET A 68 0.92 -9.52 -5.97
N SER A 69 0.05 -10.24 -6.69
CA SER A 69 -0.96 -9.65 -7.58
C SER A 69 -1.92 -8.70 -6.85
N ASN A 70 -2.19 -8.95 -5.57
CA ASN A 70 -3.09 -8.15 -4.75
C ASN A 70 -2.41 -7.00 -3.97
N ALA A 71 -1.08 -6.86 -4.02
CA ALA A 71 -0.37 -5.85 -3.24
C ALA A 71 -0.83 -4.41 -3.54
N PRO A 72 -1.03 -3.99 -4.82
CA PRO A 72 -1.51 -2.64 -5.13
C PRO A 72 -2.90 -2.37 -4.54
N PHE A 73 -3.82 -3.33 -4.68
CA PHE A 73 -5.17 -3.23 -4.12
C PHE A 73 -5.13 -3.04 -2.60
N LEU A 74 -4.40 -3.90 -1.89
CA LEU A 74 -4.31 -3.84 -0.43
C LEU A 74 -3.75 -2.49 0.03
N ALA A 75 -2.76 -1.95 -0.68
CA ALA A 75 -2.14 -0.70 -0.30
C ALA A 75 -3.04 0.51 -0.54
N ILE A 76 -3.67 0.62 -1.70
CA ILE A 76 -4.58 1.74 -2.00
C ILE A 76 -5.80 1.68 -1.08
N ARG A 77 -6.38 0.49 -0.83
CA ARG A 77 -7.52 0.34 0.10
C ARG A 77 -7.14 0.73 1.52
N THR A 78 -5.95 0.36 1.98
CA THR A 78 -5.44 0.76 3.30
C THR A 78 -5.32 2.29 3.39
N LEU A 79 -4.75 2.94 2.37
CA LEU A 79 -4.63 4.41 2.35
C LEU A 79 -6.00 5.11 2.34
N GLN A 80 -6.95 4.60 1.57
CA GLN A 80 -8.32 5.13 1.55
C GLN A 80 -9.01 4.99 2.91
N GLN A 81 -8.84 3.83 3.57
CA GLN A 81 -9.40 3.60 4.90
C GLN A 81 -8.77 4.53 5.93
N LEU A 82 -7.44 4.64 5.93
CA LEU A 82 -6.71 5.54 6.82
C LEU A 82 -7.17 6.99 6.64
N ALA A 83 -7.37 7.45 5.39
CA ALA A 83 -7.89 8.78 5.13
C ALA A 83 -9.33 8.98 5.66
N GLN A 84 -10.15 7.93 5.72
CA GLN A 84 -11.49 8.00 6.31
C GLN A 84 -11.44 8.03 7.84
N ASP A 85 -10.60 7.18 8.43
CA ASP A 85 -10.45 7.04 9.88
C ASP A 85 -9.90 8.33 10.51
N GLU A 86 -8.83 8.89 9.91
CA GLU A 86 -8.13 10.07 10.43
C GLU A 86 -8.81 11.41 10.06
N LYS A 87 -9.82 11.39 9.18
CA LYS A 87 -10.49 12.63 8.69
C LYS A 87 -11.06 13.47 9.82
N ARG A 88 -11.53 12.84 10.90
CA ARG A 88 -12.20 13.53 12.02
C ARG A 88 -11.19 14.27 12.91
N ASP A 89 -10.01 13.68 13.07
CA ASP A 89 -8.95 14.21 13.93
C ASP A 89 -8.07 15.23 13.18
N PHE A 90 -8.07 15.18 11.84
CA PHE A 90 -7.48 16.19 10.99
C PHE A 90 -8.41 17.40 10.80
N ILE A 91 -8.51 18.23 11.84
CA ILE A 91 -9.22 19.51 11.80
C ILE A 91 -8.41 20.47 10.92
N TRP A 92 -8.59 20.41 9.60
CA TRP A 92 -8.26 21.57 8.78
C TRP A 92 -9.09 22.74 9.32
N PRO A 93 -8.49 23.90 9.64
CA PRO A 93 -9.28 25.03 10.10
C PRO A 93 -10.32 25.34 9.02
N GLN A 94 -11.59 25.04 9.31
CA GLN A 94 -12.71 25.41 8.46
C GLN A 94 -12.83 26.93 8.52
N LYS A 95 -11.97 27.62 7.78
CA LYS A 95 -12.29 28.96 7.34
C LYS A 95 -13.30 28.78 6.23
N HIS A 96 -14.56 28.99 6.61
CA HIS A 96 -15.64 29.33 5.71
C HIS A 96 -15.07 30.16 4.56
N CYS A 97 -15.14 29.60 3.36
CA CYS A 97 -15.19 30.39 2.14
C CYS A 97 -16.66 30.66 1.86
#